data_AF-A0A7T8ACJ9-F1
#
_entry.id   AF-A0A7T8ACJ9-F1
#
_cell.length_a   1.000
_cell.length_b   1.000
_cell.length_c   1.000
_cell.angle_alpha   90.00
_cell.angle_beta   90.00
_cell.angle_gamma   90.00
#
_symmetry.space_group_name_H-M   'P 1'
#
loop_
_entity.id
_entity.type
_entity.pdbx_description
1 polymer ?
#
loop_
_entity_poly.entity_id
_entity_poly.type
_entity_poly.pdbx_seq_one_letter_code
_entity_poly.pdbx_strand_id
1 'polypeptide(L)'
;MQPSQRTRYADRIERAIALLQQELAIGKVPSLDQLAAAAALSPYHFHRIFRIMTGETVGAAIKRVRLGGSLPLLDQGISAATGQSGYATSQAYARALRESTSVAPSQLQNDPHHRAKVAASLSRPAIEKDVDAPALEISIISLSPLRLSIIRNVGDYQELNHGFNLLFERLLEHMAPMTSLGFTAFPTMTRKKWTARTAASIVG
;
A
#
# COMPACT_ATOMS: atom_id res chain seq x y z
N MET A 1 4.05 -7.58 -14.83
CA MET A 1 3.43 -6.45 -15.57
C MET A 1 4.50 -5.40 -15.81
N GLN A 2 4.67 -4.91 -17.04
CA GLN A 2 5.65 -3.86 -17.37
C GLN A 2 5.34 -2.56 -16.58
N PRO A 3 6.35 -1.80 -16.12
CA PRO A 3 6.14 -0.62 -15.25
C PRO A 3 5.18 0.41 -15.85
N SER A 4 5.30 0.72 -17.14
CA SER A 4 4.47 1.69 -17.86
C SER A 4 3.00 1.28 -17.97
N GLN A 5 2.71 -0.02 -18.02
CA GLN A 5 1.32 -0.50 -18.00
C GLN A 5 0.69 -0.42 -16.61
N ARG A 6 1.50 -0.57 -15.55
CA ARG A 6 1.02 -0.43 -14.17
C ARG A 6 0.56 1.00 -13.88
N THR A 7 1.30 2.01 -14.34
CA THR A 7 0.91 3.43 -14.19
C THR A 7 -0.41 3.73 -14.91
N ARG A 8 -0.55 3.29 -16.17
CA ARG A 8 -1.81 3.48 -16.93
C ARG A 8 -3.03 2.82 -16.27
N TYR A 9 -2.85 1.64 -15.65
CA TYR A 9 -3.94 1.02 -14.90
C TYR A 9 -4.21 1.71 -13.57
N ALA A 10 -3.19 2.27 -12.91
CA ALA A 10 -3.37 3.03 -11.68
C ALA A 10 -4.30 4.23 -11.92
N ASP A 11 -4.03 5.06 -12.93
CA ASP A 11 -4.86 6.23 -13.28
C ASP A 11 -6.31 5.82 -13.59
N ARG A 12 -6.50 4.67 -14.27
CA ARG A 12 -7.83 4.14 -14.58
C ARG A 12 -8.59 3.70 -13.33
N ILE A 13 -7.91 3.03 -12.40
CA ILE A 13 -8.51 2.57 -11.15
C ILE A 13 -8.78 3.75 -10.21
N GLU A 14 -7.91 4.75 -10.16
CA GLU A 14 -8.13 5.97 -9.39
C GLU A 14 -9.40 6.70 -9.84
N ARG A 15 -9.66 6.81 -11.15
CA ARG A 15 -10.93 7.37 -11.66
C ARG A 15 -12.16 6.60 -11.19
N ALA A 16 -12.10 5.27 -11.15
CA ALA A 16 -13.20 4.46 -10.64
C ALA A 16 -13.40 4.64 -9.13
N ILE A 17 -12.32 4.72 -8.35
CA ILE A 17 -12.38 4.98 -6.90
C ILE A 17 -12.93 6.38 -6.62
N ALA A 18 -12.52 7.37 -7.38
CA ALA A 18 -13.04 8.74 -7.26
C ALA A 18 -14.55 8.79 -7.53
N LEU A 19 -15.03 8.12 -8.59
CA LEU A 19 -16.46 7.99 -8.87
C LEU A 19 -17.19 7.29 -7.71
N LEU A 20 -16.63 6.20 -7.18
CA LEU A 20 -17.20 5.49 -6.03
C LEU A 20 -17.38 6.43 -4.83
N GLN A 21 -16.37 7.20 -4.48
CA GLN A 21 -16.41 8.14 -3.37
C GLN A 21 -17.42 9.26 -3.61
N GLN A 22 -17.49 9.80 -4.82
CA GLN A 22 -18.42 10.88 -5.19
C GLN A 22 -19.87 10.43 -5.11
N GLU A 23 -20.21 9.28 -5.68
CA GLU A 23 -21.58 8.75 -5.65
C GLU A 23 -22.01 8.39 -4.22
N LEU A 24 -21.10 7.83 -3.42
CA LEU A 24 -21.39 7.51 -2.03
C LEU A 24 -21.55 8.75 -1.13
N ALA A 25 -20.91 9.87 -1.47
CA ALA A 25 -21.11 11.13 -0.76
C ALA A 25 -22.57 11.62 -0.87
N ILE A 26 -23.22 11.34 -2.00
CA ILE A 26 -24.64 11.66 -2.24
C ILE A 26 -25.59 10.49 -1.93
N GLY A 27 -25.10 9.44 -1.26
CA GLY A 27 -25.89 8.30 -0.81
C GLY A 27 -26.27 7.29 -1.93
N LYS A 28 -25.63 7.36 -3.10
CA LYS A 28 -25.86 6.43 -4.21
C LYS A 28 -24.77 5.38 -4.28
N VAL A 29 -25.16 4.14 -4.55
CA VAL A 29 -24.20 3.04 -4.77
C VAL A 29 -24.03 2.84 -6.27
N PRO A 30 -22.86 3.13 -6.85
CA PRO A 30 -22.65 2.95 -8.27
C PRO A 30 -22.64 1.47 -8.65
N SER A 31 -23.13 1.17 -9.85
CA SER A 31 -23.07 -0.18 -10.41
C SER A 31 -21.65 -0.54 -10.85
N LEU A 32 -21.40 -1.84 -11.00
CA LEU A 32 -20.13 -2.33 -11.55
C LEU A 32 -19.85 -1.74 -12.94
N ASP A 33 -20.88 -1.61 -13.77
CA ASP A 33 -20.76 -1.08 -15.13
C ASP A 33 -20.38 0.40 -15.12
N GLN A 34 -20.91 1.19 -14.19
CA GLN A 34 -20.53 2.61 -14.03
C GLN A 34 -19.06 2.75 -13.63
N LEU A 35 -18.59 1.92 -12.69
CA LEU A 35 -17.18 1.91 -12.26
C LEU A 35 -16.23 1.46 -13.38
N ALA A 36 -16.64 0.42 -14.13
CA ALA A 36 -15.87 -0.08 -15.27
C ALA A 36 -15.79 0.96 -16.40
N ALA A 37 -16.90 1.64 -16.69
CA ALA A 37 -16.97 2.74 -17.66
C ALA A 37 -16.05 3.90 -17.25
N ALA A 38 -16.03 4.30 -15.97
CA ALA A 38 -15.12 5.32 -15.46
C ALA A 38 -13.64 4.94 -15.64
N ALA A 39 -13.31 3.65 -15.51
CA ALA A 39 -11.99 3.12 -15.77
C ALA A 39 -11.67 2.95 -17.28
N ALA A 40 -12.65 3.14 -18.17
CA ALA A 40 -12.57 2.81 -19.60
C ALA A 40 -12.15 1.34 -19.84
N LEU A 41 -12.78 0.43 -19.10
CA LEU A 41 -12.56 -1.01 -19.17
C LEU A 41 -13.91 -1.75 -19.31
N SER A 42 -13.89 -2.95 -19.91
CA SER A 42 -15.05 -3.84 -19.85
C SER A 42 -15.26 -4.32 -18.41
N PRO A 43 -16.50 -4.65 -17.98
CA PRO A 43 -16.79 -5.05 -16.60
C PRO A 43 -15.92 -6.22 -16.10
N TYR A 44 -15.73 -7.23 -16.95
CA TYR A 44 -14.90 -8.39 -16.62
C TYR A 44 -13.42 -8.01 -16.42
N HIS A 45 -12.85 -7.21 -17.32
CA HIS A 45 -11.45 -6.80 -17.23
C HIS A 45 -11.23 -5.83 -16.07
N PHE A 46 -12.20 -4.95 -15.82
CA PHE A 46 -12.19 -4.05 -14.66
C PHE A 46 -12.11 -4.84 -13.34
N HIS A 47 -12.96 -5.85 -13.14
CA HIS A 47 -12.93 -6.63 -11.91
C HIS A 47 -11.56 -7.29 -11.67
N ARG A 48 -10.96 -7.84 -12.74
CA ARG A 48 -9.64 -8.48 -12.67
C ARG A 48 -8.54 -7.47 -12.35
N ILE A 49 -8.48 -6.35 -13.06
CA ILE A 49 -7.45 -5.33 -12.86
C ILE A 49 -7.62 -4.64 -11.51
N PHE A 50 -8.85 -4.34 -11.09
CA PHE A 50 -9.13 -3.74 -9.79
C PHE A 50 -8.56 -4.61 -8.67
N ARG A 51 -8.82 -5.92 -8.68
CA ARG A 51 -8.28 -6.84 -7.68
C ARG A 51 -6.75 -6.90 -7.71
N ILE A 52 -6.15 -6.97 -8.89
CA ILE A 52 -4.68 -6.99 -9.03
C ILE A 52 -4.04 -5.70 -8.50
N MET A 53 -4.69 -4.55 -8.71
CA MET A 53 -4.14 -3.25 -8.34
C MET A 53 -4.39 -2.87 -6.88
N THR A 54 -5.55 -3.24 -6.33
CA THR A 54 -5.99 -2.81 -4.98
C THR A 54 -5.85 -3.90 -3.91
N GLY A 55 -5.75 -5.18 -4.31
CA GLY A 55 -5.72 -6.30 -3.39
C GLY A 55 -7.08 -6.69 -2.80
N GLU A 56 -8.18 -6.06 -3.23
CA GLU A 56 -9.54 -6.42 -2.79
C GLU A 56 -10.49 -6.53 -3.99
N THR A 57 -11.64 -7.19 -3.81
CA THR A 57 -12.68 -7.22 -4.84
C THR A 57 -13.44 -5.89 -4.91
N VAL A 58 -14.04 -5.57 -6.05
CA VAL A 58 -14.85 -4.36 -6.21
C VAL A 58 -15.99 -4.31 -5.18
N GLY A 59 -16.65 -5.45 -4.94
CA GLY A 59 -17.71 -5.55 -3.94
C GLY A 59 -17.22 -5.29 -2.51
N ALA A 60 -16.03 -5.79 -2.17
CA ALA A 60 -15.40 -5.51 -0.87
C ALA A 60 -15.07 -4.03 -0.72
N ALA A 61 -14.51 -3.39 -1.76
CA ALA A 61 -14.22 -1.96 -1.76
C ALA A 61 -15.50 -1.12 -1.58
N ILE A 62 -16.57 -1.43 -2.32
CA ILE A 62 -17.87 -0.76 -2.18
C ILE A 62 -18.39 -0.91 -0.75
N LYS A 63 -18.41 -2.14 -0.20
CA LYS A 63 -18.87 -2.39 1.18
C LYS A 63 -18.04 -1.58 2.18
N ARG A 64 -16.71 -1.60 2.06
CA ARG A 64 -15.78 -0.87 2.94
C ARG A 64 -16.01 0.64 2.91
N VAL A 65 -16.09 1.23 1.73
CA VAL A 65 -16.27 2.69 1.58
C VAL A 65 -17.66 3.11 2.08
N ARG A 66 -18.71 2.32 1.80
CA ARG A 66 -20.07 2.56 2.33
C ARG A 66 -20.11 2.58 3.85
N LEU A 67 -19.50 1.58 4.48
CA LEU A 67 -19.45 1.49 5.94
C LEU A 67 -18.61 2.62 6.52
N GLY A 68 -17.40 2.85 6.00
CA GLY A 68 -16.51 3.92 6.45
C GLY A 68 -17.14 5.31 6.37
N GLY A 69 -17.81 5.63 5.25
CA GLY A 69 -18.50 6.91 5.05
C GLY A 69 -19.72 7.11 5.94
N SER A 70 -20.32 6.03 6.47
CA SER A 70 -21.48 6.12 7.37
C SER A 70 -21.14 6.32 8.84
N LEU A 71 -19.93 5.92 9.28
CA LEU A 71 -19.54 5.97 10.69
C LEU A 71 -19.66 7.37 11.31
N PRO A 72 -19.27 8.47 10.63
CA PRO A 72 -19.44 9.81 11.18
C PRO A 72 -20.88 10.17 11.55
N LEU A 73 -21.87 9.57 10.88
CA LEU A 73 -23.29 9.83 11.13
C LEU A 73 -23.89 9.00 12.27
N LEU A 74 -23.12 8.10 12.89
CA LEU A 74 -23.60 7.36 14.06
C LEU A 74 -23.94 8.27 15.24
N ASP A 75 -23.34 9.46 15.34
CA ASP A 75 -23.71 10.47 16.35
C ASP A 75 -25.16 10.95 16.18
N GLN A 76 -25.65 10.98 14.94
CA GLN A 76 -27.02 11.36 14.59
C GLN A 76 -28.00 10.18 14.69
N GLY A 77 -27.50 8.98 15.00
CA GLY A 77 -28.26 7.75 15.15
C GLY A 77 -28.01 6.73 14.05
N ILE A 78 -28.31 5.46 14.37
CA ILE A 78 -28.13 4.32 13.47
C ILE A 78 -28.93 4.49 12.16
N SER A 79 -30.09 5.15 12.21
CA SER A 79 -30.92 5.42 11.03
C SER A 79 -30.23 6.36 10.04
N ALA A 80 -29.60 7.44 10.53
CA ALA A 80 -28.85 8.38 9.70
C ALA A 80 -27.67 7.71 9.01
N ALA A 81 -26.90 6.91 9.75
CA ALA A 81 -25.80 6.11 9.20
C ALA A 81 -26.29 5.08 8.16
N THR A 82 -27.45 4.45 8.40
CA THR A 82 -28.07 3.50 7.46
C THR A 82 -28.46 4.19 6.15
N GLY A 83 -29.06 5.38 6.23
CA GLY A 83 -29.43 6.17 5.05
C GLY A 83 -28.23 6.52 4.18
N GLN A 84 -27.16 7.04 4.80
CA GLN A 84 -25.94 7.41 4.05
C GLN A 84 -25.19 6.22 3.47
N SER A 85 -25.18 5.08 4.17
CA SER A 85 -24.52 3.87 3.67
C SER A 85 -25.29 3.21 2.50
N GLY A 86 -26.49 3.67 2.16
CA GLY A 86 -27.32 3.12 1.08
C GLY A 86 -27.85 1.71 1.36
N TYR A 87 -27.91 1.28 2.63
CA TYR A 87 -28.57 0.02 3.00
C TYR A 87 -30.07 0.27 3.17
N ALA A 88 -30.90 -0.69 2.75
CA ALA A 88 -32.35 -0.55 2.83
C ALA A 88 -32.89 -0.54 4.27
N THR A 89 -32.21 -1.21 5.20
CA THR A 89 -32.65 -1.32 6.61
C THR A 89 -31.49 -1.25 7.58
N SER A 90 -31.78 -0.81 8.81
CA SER A 90 -30.79 -0.73 9.89
C SER A 90 -30.25 -2.11 10.28
N GLN A 91 -31.04 -3.18 10.14
CA GLN A 91 -30.54 -4.54 10.39
C GLN A 91 -29.52 -4.98 9.33
N ALA A 92 -29.77 -4.67 8.04
CA ALA A 92 -28.84 -4.99 6.96
C ALA A 92 -27.51 -4.23 7.13
N TYR A 93 -27.59 -2.96 7.50
CA TYR A 93 -26.44 -2.14 7.87
C TYR A 93 -25.67 -2.74 9.05
N ALA A 94 -26.36 -3.03 10.16
CA ALA A 94 -25.73 -3.58 11.36
C ALA A 94 -25.04 -4.93 11.11
N ARG A 95 -25.65 -5.79 10.29
CA ARG A 95 -25.06 -7.06 9.88
C ARG A 95 -23.78 -6.85 9.07
N ALA A 96 -23.83 -5.99 8.06
CA ALA A 96 -22.67 -5.71 7.21
C ALA A 96 -21.51 -5.07 7.99
N LEU A 97 -21.82 -4.17 8.93
CA LEU A 97 -20.82 -3.55 9.79
C LEU A 97 -20.15 -4.57 10.70
N ARG A 98 -20.93 -5.44 11.36
CA ARG A 98 -20.40 -6.51 12.22
C ARG A 98 -19.58 -7.53 11.45
N GLU A 99 -19.99 -7.87 10.24
CA GLU A 99 -19.23 -8.78 9.36
C GLU A 99 -17.86 -8.17 8.98
N SER A 100 -17.81 -6.86 8.74
CA SER A 100 -16.59 -6.19 8.26
C SER A 100 -15.65 -5.74 9.38
N THR A 101 -16.18 -5.47 10.58
CA THR A 101 -15.43 -4.83 11.67
C THR A 101 -15.47 -5.61 12.99
N SER A 102 -16.29 -6.65 13.09
CA SER A 102 -16.58 -7.40 14.33
C SER A 102 -17.22 -6.58 15.46
N VAL A 103 -17.60 -5.33 15.22
CA VAL A 103 -18.18 -4.42 16.22
C VAL A 103 -19.60 -4.01 15.82
N ALA A 104 -20.49 -3.88 16.81
CA ALA A 104 -21.88 -3.48 16.57
C ALA A 104 -22.02 -1.95 16.40
N PRO A 105 -22.97 -1.46 15.59
CA PRO A 105 -23.19 -0.02 15.42
C PRO A 105 -23.47 0.73 16.72
N SER A 106 -24.22 0.13 17.64
CA SER A 106 -24.53 0.72 18.95
C SER A 106 -23.30 0.89 19.83
N GLN A 107 -22.32 -0.01 19.72
CA GLN A 107 -21.05 0.12 20.44
C GLN A 107 -20.23 1.29 19.89
N LEU A 108 -20.18 1.44 18.56
CA LEU A 108 -19.49 2.56 17.92
C LEU A 108 -20.20 3.90 18.11
N GLN A 109 -21.51 3.90 18.34
CA GLN A 109 -22.26 5.09 18.70
C GLN A 109 -21.89 5.58 20.11
N ASN A 110 -21.71 4.66 21.06
CA ASN A 110 -21.43 5.00 22.46
C ASN A 110 -19.93 5.24 22.74
N ASP A 111 -19.05 4.82 21.84
CA ASP A 111 -17.59 4.96 21.99
C ASP A 111 -16.95 5.63 20.76
N PRO A 112 -16.79 6.97 20.80
CA PRO A 112 -16.17 7.72 19.71
C PRO A 112 -14.71 7.33 19.43
N HIS A 113 -13.95 6.90 20.44
CA HIS A 113 -12.56 6.47 20.26
C HIS A 113 -12.49 5.15 19.50
N HIS A 114 -13.35 4.20 19.84
CA HIS A 114 -13.44 2.93 19.12
C HIS A 114 -13.94 3.17 17.69
N ARG A 115 -14.91 4.05 17.49
CA ARG A 115 -15.36 4.47 16.16
C ARG A 115 -14.22 5.03 15.30
N ALA A 116 -13.38 5.91 15.86
CA ALA A 116 -12.24 6.47 15.14
C ALA A 116 -11.24 5.37 14.70
N LYS A 117 -10.97 4.38 15.57
CA LYS A 117 -10.13 3.22 15.22
C LYS A 117 -10.73 2.39 14.08
N VAL A 118 -12.03 2.11 14.13
CA VAL A 118 -12.72 1.36 13.08
C VAL A 118 -12.73 2.16 11.77
N ALA A 119 -12.99 3.47 11.82
CA ALA A 119 -12.92 4.34 10.64
C ALA A 119 -11.52 4.33 10.01
N ALA A 120 -10.46 4.38 10.82
CA ALA A 120 -9.08 4.27 10.35
C ALA A 120 -8.81 2.91 9.68
N SER A 121 -9.33 1.80 10.23
CA SER A 121 -9.18 0.48 9.59
C SER A 121 -9.91 0.37 8.25
N LEU A 122 -11.08 0.99 8.09
CA LEU A 122 -11.86 0.98 6.84
C LEU A 122 -11.32 1.95 5.80
N SER A 123 -10.44 2.89 6.19
CA SER A 123 -9.83 3.86 5.28
C SER A 123 -8.87 3.22 4.28
N ARG A 124 -8.39 2.00 4.55
CA ARG A 124 -7.48 1.25 3.68
C ARG A 124 -8.11 -0.09 3.29
N PRO A 125 -7.85 -0.62 2.08
CA PRO A 125 -8.20 -1.99 1.76
C PRO A 125 -7.63 -2.92 2.82
N ALA A 126 -8.44 -3.84 3.33
CA ALA A 126 -7.90 -5.01 3.97
C ALA A 126 -7.22 -5.78 2.85
N ILE A 127 -5.90 -5.65 2.72
CA ILE A 127 -5.12 -6.51 1.83
C ILE A 127 -5.51 -7.91 2.28
N GLU A 128 -6.21 -8.68 1.43
CA GLU A 128 -6.36 -10.12 1.64
C GLU A 128 -4.92 -10.59 1.91
N LYS A 129 -4.62 -10.93 3.16
CA LYS A 129 -3.31 -11.46 3.50
C LYS A 129 -3.17 -12.65 2.59
N ASP A 130 -2.31 -12.54 1.59
CA ASP A 130 -1.82 -13.70 0.90
C ASP A 130 -1.21 -14.55 2.02
N VAL A 131 -1.91 -15.62 2.39
CA VAL A 131 -1.62 -16.43 3.59
C VAL A 131 -0.19 -16.99 3.51
N ASP A 132 0.35 -17.02 2.29
CA ASP A 132 1.68 -17.51 1.94
C ASP A 132 2.70 -16.42 1.60
N ALA A 133 2.33 -15.13 1.60
CA ALA A 133 3.33 -14.08 1.47
C ALA A 133 4.11 -13.98 2.78
N PRO A 134 5.44 -14.19 2.77
CA PRO A 134 6.24 -14.12 3.98
C PRO A 134 6.08 -12.72 4.58
N ALA A 135 5.60 -12.67 5.82
CA ALA A 135 5.56 -11.42 6.56
C ALA A 135 6.97 -10.85 6.59
N LEU A 136 7.15 -9.63 6.09
CA LEU A 136 8.39 -8.89 6.27
C LEU A 136 8.63 -8.76 7.77
N GLU A 137 9.65 -9.46 8.26
CA GLU A 137 10.09 -9.34 9.64
C GLU A 137 10.73 -7.96 9.81
N ILE A 138 10.01 -7.06 10.48
CA ILE A 138 10.51 -5.72 10.79
C ILE A 138 11.16 -5.79 12.17
N SER A 139 12.48 -5.60 12.21
CA SER A 139 13.22 -5.37 13.45
C SER A 139 13.66 -3.90 13.52
N ILE A 140 13.41 -3.27 14.67
CA ILE A 140 13.92 -1.94 14.97
C ILE A 140 15.21 -2.14 15.77
N ILE A 141 16.34 -1.79 15.16
CA ILE A 141 17.65 -1.88 15.81
C ILE A 141 18.23 -0.48 16.02
N SER A 142 18.91 -0.28 17.15
CA SER A 142 19.70 0.91 17.40
C SER A 142 21.12 0.68 16.87
N LEU A 143 21.62 1.60 16.05
CA LEU A 143 22.96 1.54 15.47
C LEU A 143 23.85 2.61 16.12
N SER A 144 25.10 2.27 16.40
CA SER A 144 26.12 3.26 16.76
C SER A 144 26.27 4.29 15.64
N PRO A 145 26.64 5.56 15.94
CA PRO A 145 26.80 6.58 14.91
C PRO A 145 27.72 6.15 13.76
N LEU A 146 27.19 6.18 12.54
CA LEU A 146 27.90 5.82 11.31
C LEU A 146 28.31 7.10 10.56
N ARG A 147 29.52 7.14 10.01
CA ARG A 147 29.90 8.17 9.02
C ARG A 147 29.45 7.70 7.64
N LEU A 148 28.57 8.48 7.01
CA LEU A 148 28.01 8.17 5.71
C LEU A 148 28.53 9.16 4.67
N SER A 149 28.95 8.65 3.51
CA SER A 149 29.16 9.46 2.30
C SER A 149 27.95 9.28 1.40
N ILE A 150 27.31 10.39 1.02
CA ILE A 150 26.05 10.37 0.26
C ILE A 150 26.24 11.25 -0.97
N ILE A 151 25.85 10.72 -2.14
CA ILE A 151 25.61 11.53 -3.33
C ILE A 151 24.12 11.44 -3.62
N ARG A 152 23.46 12.60 -3.68
CA ARG A 152 22.05 12.67 -4.05
C ARG A 152 21.96 12.53 -5.57
N ASN A 153 21.35 11.46 -6.05
CA ASN A 153 21.00 11.32 -7.45
C ASN A 153 19.51 11.62 -7.65
N VAL A 154 19.19 12.48 -8.61
CA VAL A 154 17.83 12.82 -9.02
C VAL A 154 17.79 12.72 -10.53
N GLY A 155 17.18 11.66 -11.05
CA GLY A 155 17.19 11.32 -12.48
C GLY A 155 16.57 9.96 -12.74
N ASP A 156 16.57 9.53 -13.99
CA ASP A 156 15.98 8.25 -14.38
C ASP A 156 16.76 7.07 -13.78
N TYR A 157 16.06 5.98 -13.44
CA TYR A 157 16.69 4.77 -12.86
C TYR A 157 17.79 4.18 -13.77
N GLN A 158 17.77 4.47 -15.07
CA GLN A 158 18.82 4.04 -15.99
C GLN A 158 20.15 4.79 -15.78
N GLU A 159 20.11 6.00 -15.22
CA GLU A 159 21.27 6.85 -14.92
C GLU A 159 21.87 6.54 -13.53
N LEU A 160 21.27 5.63 -12.77
CA LEU A 160 21.68 5.27 -11.41
C LEU A 160 23.14 4.79 -11.37
N ASN A 161 23.60 4.12 -12.43
CA ASN A 161 24.98 3.65 -12.56
C ASN A 161 26.00 4.80 -12.56
N HIS A 162 25.65 5.98 -13.10
CA HIS A 162 26.54 7.15 -13.09
C HIS A 162 26.71 7.70 -11.67
N GLY A 163 25.59 7.83 -10.94
CA GLY A 163 25.62 8.23 -9.53
C GLY A 163 26.39 7.25 -8.64
N PHE A 164 26.27 5.94 -8.90
CA PHE A 164 27.05 4.93 -8.19
C PHE A 164 28.55 5.05 -8.46
N ASN A 165 28.96 5.21 -9.73
CA ASN A 165 30.37 5.35 -10.07
C ASN A 165 31.01 6.57 -9.40
N LEU A 166 30.35 7.72 -9.42
CA LEU A 166 30.83 8.94 -8.73
C LEU A 166 30.93 8.75 -7.21
N LEU A 167 30.00 7.98 -6.62
CA LEU A 167 30.05 7.66 -5.19
C LEU A 167 31.25 6.76 -4.87
N PHE A 168 31.48 5.72 -5.68
CA PHE A 168 32.62 4.83 -5.51
C PHE A 168 33.95 5.55 -5.71
N GLU A 169 34.07 6.43 -6.71
CA GLU A 169 35.26 7.25 -6.93
C GLU A 169 35.56 8.16 -5.73
N ARG A 170 34.57 8.93 -5.26
CA ARG A 170 34.73 9.76 -4.06
C ARG A 170 35.08 8.96 -2.81
N LEU A 171 34.49 7.77 -2.65
CA LEU A 171 34.78 6.89 -1.52
C LEU A 171 36.24 6.42 -1.58
N LEU A 172 36.74 6.04 -2.76
CA LEU A 172 38.13 5.62 -2.96
C LEU A 172 39.13 6.76 -2.75
N GLU A 173 38.77 8.00 -3.09
CA GLU A 173 39.61 9.18 -2.84
C GLU A 173 39.77 9.52 -1.35
N HIS A 174 38.74 9.25 -0.54
CA HIS A 174 38.72 9.57 0.89
C HIS A 174 39.14 8.40 1.78
N MET A 175 39.25 7.19 1.23
CA MET A 175 39.84 6.04 1.90
C MET A 175 41.36 6.06 1.67
N ALA A 176 42.14 6.46 2.69
CA ALA A 176 43.56 6.13 2.74
C ALA A 176 43.73 4.61 2.52
N PRO A 177 44.86 4.12 1.94
CA PRO A 177 45.04 2.70 1.64
C PRO A 177 44.79 1.86 2.91
N MET A 178 43.64 1.18 2.90
CA MET A 178 43.19 0.29 3.97
C MET A 178 44.06 -0.95 3.96
N THR A 179 45.28 -0.82 4.49
CA THR A 179 46.19 -1.93 4.73
C THR A 179 46.05 -2.50 6.15
N SER A 180 45.16 -1.96 6.99
CA SER A 180 45.05 -2.34 8.41
C SER A 180 43.67 -2.80 8.90
N LEU A 181 42.69 -2.94 8.02
CA LEU A 181 41.44 -3.64 8.33
C LEU A 181 41.35 -4.75 7.31
N GLY A 182 41.38 -6.02 7.75
CA GLY A 182 41.40 -7.24 6.93
C GLY A 182 40.17 -7.45 6.05
N PHE A 183 39.83 -6.44 5.24
CA PHE A 183 38.79 -6.42 4.24
C PHE A 183 39.46 -6.20 2.89
N THR A 184 40.05 -7.25 2.33
CA THR A 184 40.42 -7.28 0.91
C THR A 184 39.17 -7.57 0.08
N ALA A 185 38.37 -6.54 -0.19
CA ALA A 185 37.34 -6.59 -1.22
C ALA A 185 37.90 -5.96 -2.49
N PHE A 186 38.47 -6.77 -3.38
CA PHE A 186 38.73 -6.35 -4.76
C PHE A 186 37.46 -6.63 -5.59
N PRO A 187 36.76 -5.62 -6.12
CA PRO A 187 35.70 -5.86 -7.08
C PRO A 187 36.34 -6.09 -8.46
N THR A 188 36.57 -7.35 -8.84
CA THR A 188 36.85 -7.67 -10.24
C THR A 188 35.53 -7.74 -11.02
N MET A 189 35.25 -6.71 -11.80
CA MET A 189 34.15 -6.71 -12.77
C MET A 189 34.46 -7.72 -13.89
N THR A 190 33.77 -8.85 -13.91
CA THR A 190 33.58 -9.61 -15.15
C THR A 190 32.11 -9.64 -15.54
N ARG A 191 31.85 -9.22 -16.77
CA ARG A 191 30.51 -9.12 -17.37
C ARG A 191 29.86 -10.50 -17.41
N LYS A 192 29.09 -10.91 -16.39
CA LYS A 192 27.77 -11.56 -16.59
C LYS A 192 27.04 -12.10 -15.36
N LYS A 193 27.58 -12.21 -14.15
CA LYS A 193 26.78 -12.65 -12.99
C LYS A 193 27.27 -12.02 -11.68
N TRP A 194 26.32 -11.50 -10.90
CA TRP A 194 26.54 -11.15 -9.50
C TRP A 194 26.51 -12.45 -8.69
N THR A 195 27.66 -12.88 -8.15
CA THR A 195 27.70 -13.87 -7.09
C THR A 195 28.61 -13.36 -6.00
N ALA A 196 28.04 -12.93 -4.88
CA ALA A 196 28.78 -12.64 -3.67
C ALA A 196 29.03 -13.97 -2.94
N ARG A 197 30.29 -14.40 -2.87
CA ARG A 197 30.73 -15.39 -1.87
C ARG A 197 31.60 -14.65 -0.85
N THR A 198 31.04 -14.42 0.34
CA THR A 198 31.78 -13.95 1.50
C THR A 198 32.43 -15.16 2.15
N ALA A 199 33.76 -15.27 2.10
CA ALA A 199 34.50 -16.19 2.96
C ALA A 199 35.11 -15.36 4.10
N ALA A 200 34.56 -15.51 5.30
CA ALA A 200 35.13 -14.97 6.52
C ALA A 200 36.00 -16.05 7.16
N SER A 201 37.32 -15.88 7.15
CA SER A 201 38.21 -16.56 8.08
C SER A 201 38.64 -15.55 9.12
N ILE A 202 38.19 -15.77 10.35
CA ILE A 202 38.73 -15.10 11.54
C ILE A 202 40.01 -15.87 11.88
N VAL A 203 41.16 -15.22 11.79
CA VAL A 203 42.38 -15.68 12.45
C VAL A 203 42.73 -14.60 13.47
N GLY A 204 42.88 -15.04 14.73
CA GLY A 204 43.19 -14.20 15.88
C GLY A 204 44.64 -13.76 15.95
#